data_AF-A0A139N942-F1
#
_entry.id   AF-A0A139N942-F1
#
_cell.length_a   1.000
_cell.length_b   1.000
_cell.length_c   1.000
_cell.angle_alpha   90.00
_cell.angle_beta   90.00
_cell.angle_gamma   90.00
#
_symmetry.space_group_name_H-M   'P 1'
#
loop_
_entity.id
_entity.type
_entity.pdbx_description
1 polymer ?
#
loop_
_entity_poly.entity_id
_entity_poly.type
_entity_poly.pdbx_seq_one_letter_code
_entity_poly.pdbx_strand_id
1 'polypeptide(L)'
;MTDKDKQIQRAQTFQALHKKGDLLLLPNIWNVGSALVFEKEGAKALATSSAGIAFDLGYPDGEDITFDDLLEMVSKICRRVTVPVSVDFERGYAETGAQVILNENQKAN
;
A
#
# COMPACT_ATOMS: atom_id res chain seq x y z
N MET A 1 -6.72 4.64 -21.66
CA MET A 1 -6.40 5.14 -20.30
C MET A 1 -5.07 4.53 -19.90
N THR A 2 -4.07 5.37 -19.62
CA THR A 2 -2.73 4.94 -19.22
C THR A 2 -2.73 4.38 -17.80
N ASP A 3 -1.67 3.69 -17.38
CA ASP A 3 -1.55 3.23 -15.98
C ASP A 3 -1.49 4.40 -15.01
N LYS A 4 -0.93 5.53 -15.44
CA LYS A 4 -0.94 6.78 -14.68
C LYS A 4 -2.36 7.30 -14.48
N ASP A 5 -3.19 7.29 -15.52
CA ASP A 5 -4.59 7.74 -15.41
C ASP A 5 -5.38 6.85 -14.44
N LYS A 6 -5.17 5.53 -14.49
CA LYS A 6 -5.79 4.58 -13.54
C LYS A 6 -5.35 4.86 -12.10
N GLN A 7 -4.06 5.13 -11.88
CA GLN A 7 -3.52 5.45 -10.56
C GLN A 7 -4.10 6.78 -10.03
N ILE A 8 -4.21 7.81 -10.87
CA ILE A 8 -4.87 9.08 -10.51
C ILE A 8 -6.33 8.85 -10.11
N GLN A 9 -7.07 8.04 -10.89
CA GLN A 9 -8.46 7.72 -10.58
C GLN A 9 -8.60 6.97 -9.25
N ARG A 10 -7.68 6.03 -8.95
CA ARG A 10 -7.64 5.33 -7.65
C ARG A 10 -7.35 6.30 -6.49
N ALA A 11 -6.41 7.22 -6.67
CA ALA A 11 -6.09 8.24 -5.66
C ALA A 11 -7.30 9.15 -5.36
N GLN A 12 -8.01 9.62 -6.41
CA GLN A 12 -9.24 10.40 -6.27
C GLN A 12 -10.34 9.61 -5.56
N THR A 13 -10.47 8.32 -5.87
CA THR A 13 -11.44 7.43 -5.21
C THR A 13 -11.11 7.30 -3.73
N PHE A 14 -9.85 7.06 -3.37
CA PHE A 14 -9.41 6.98 -1.97
C PHE A 14 -9.64 8.29 -1.22
N GLN A 15 -9.34 9.43 -1.84
CA GLN A 15 -9.61 10.75 -1.27
C GLN A 15 -11.11 10.94 -0.99
N ALA A 16 -11.98 10.55 -1.92
CA ALA A 16 -13.43 10.68 -1.77
C ALA A 16 -14.02 9.81 -0.64
N LEU A 17 -13.33 8.72 -0.26
CA LEU A 17 -13.73 7.89 0.89
C LEU A 17 -13.49 8.59 2.24
N HIS A 18 -12.65 9.63 2.32
CA HIS A 18 -12.38 10.39 3.55
C HIS A 18 -13.45 11.46 3.76
N LYS A 19 -14.68 11.02 4.06
CA LYS A 19 -15.85 11.90 4.18
C LYS A 19 -16.32 11.99 5.62
N LYS A 20 -16.47 13.21 6.13
CA LYS A 20 -17.02 13.46 7.47
C LYS A 20 -18.40 12.78 7.61
N GLY A 21 -18.56 11.96 8.64
CA GLY A 21 -19.79 11.23 8.93
C GLY A 21 -19.93 9.88 8.22
N ASP A 22 -18.98 9.48 7.38
CA ASP A 22 -18.89 8.14 6.78
C ASP A 22 -17.51 7.55 7.11
N LEU A 23 -17.45 6.75 8.18
CA LEU A 23 -16.19 6.20 8.67
C LEU A 23 -15.64 5.18 7.66
N LEU A 24 -14.45 5.46 7.12
CA LEU A 24 -13.72 4.51 6.31
C LEU A 24 -13.12 3.41 7.19
N LEU A 25 -13.63 2.18 7.06
CA LEU A 25 -12.94 0.99 7.55
C LEU A 25 -11.84 0.62 6.55
N LEU A 26 -10.59 0.70 7.00
CA LEU A 26 -9.40 0.46 6.18
C LEU A 26 -8.61 -0.72 6.76
N PRO A 27 -8.83 -1.95 6.26
CA PRO A 27 -8.14 -3.12 6.76
C PRO A 27 -6.67 -3.12 6.33
N ASN A 28 -5.80 -3.51 7.27
CA ASN A 28 -4.38 -3.70 7.02
C ASN A 28 -4.11 -5.09 6.43
N ILE A 29 -3.40 -5.12 5.31
CA ILE A 29 -3.01 -6.30 4.54
C ILE A 29 -1.49 -6.45 4.51
N TRP A 30 -1.02 -7.68 4.30
CA TRP A 30 0.42 -8.00 4.32
C TRP A 30 0.89 -8.85 3.14
N ASN A 31 -0.03 -9.44 2.38
CA ASN A 31 0.26 -10.17 1.15
C ASN A 31 -0.96 -10.22 0.23
N VAL A 32 -0.79 -10.79 -0.98
CA VAL A 32 -1.87 -10.93 -1.98
C VAL A 32 -3.07 -11.71 -1.43
N GLY A 33 -2.85 -12.73 -0.59
CA GLY A 33 -3.92 -13.54 -0.01
C GLY A 33 -4.85 -12.71 0.86
N SER A 34 -4.27 -11.98 1.83
CA SER A 34 -5.03 -11.06 2.70
C SER A 34 -5.76 -9.98 1.90
N ALA A 35 -5.11 -9.41 0.87
CA ALA A 35 -5.69 -8.39 0.00
C ALA A 35 -6.96 -8.87 -0.71
N LEU A 36 -6.90 -10.06 -1.33
CA LEU A 36 -8.04 -10.65 -2.04
C LEU A 36 -9.19 -11.02 -1.09
N VAL A 37 -8.88 -11.47 0.13
CA VAL A 37 -9.91 -11.75 1.13
C VAL A 37 -10.67 -10.48 1.49
N PHE A 38 -9.97 -9.41 1.89
CA PHE A 38 -10.66 -8.17 2.28
C PHE A 38 -11.38 -7.49 1.12
N GLU A 39 -10.82 -7.51 -0.10
CA GLU A 39 -11.51 -7.00 -1.29
C GLU A 39 -12.80 -7.78 -1.56
N LYS A 40 -12.75 -9.12 -1.47
CA LYS A 40 -13.93 -9.98 -1.66
C LYS A 40 -15.02 -9.73 -0.61
N GLU A 41 -14.63 -9.44 0.63
CA GLU A 41 -15.56 -9.06 1.71
C GLU A 41 -16.06 -7.61 1.61
N GLY A 42 -15.73 -6.89 0.53
CA GLY A 42 -16.31 -5.60 0.19
C GLY A 42 -15.54 -4.39 0.73
N ALA A 43 -14.27 -4.55 1.11
CA ALA A 43 -13.42 -3.41 1.47
C ALA A 43 -13.35 -2.41 0.31
N LYS A 44 -13.62 -1.13 0.59
CA LYS A 44 -13.61 -0.05 -0.42
C LYS A 44 -12.19 0.44 -0.75
N ALA A 45 -11.24 0.19 0.14
CA ALA A 45 -9.82 0.45 0.01
C ALA A 45 -9.06 -0.46 0.98
N LEU A 46 -7.76 -0.61 0.77
CA LEU A 46 -6.87 -1.43 1.61
C LEU A 46 -5.67 -0.57 2.07
N ALA A 47 -5.07 -0.90 3.20
CA ALA A 47 -3.78 -0.36 3.63
C ALA A 47 -2.78 -1.49 3.84
N THR A 48 -1.49 -1.28 3.57
CA THR A 48 -0.46 -2.24 4.02
C THR A 48 -0.13 -2.02 5.49
N SER A 49 0.48 -3.02 6.13
CA SER A 49 1.11 -2.89 7.44
C SER A 49 2.57 -3.31 7.35
N SER A 50 3.49 -2.45 7.80
CA SER A 50 4.93 -2.78 7.86
C SER A 50 5.17 -4.07 8.65
N ALA A 51 4.63 -4.15 9.87
CA ALA A 51 4.74 -5.32 10.75
C ALA A 51 4.22 -6.59 10.08
N GLY A 52 3.06 -6.50 9.43
CA GLY A 52 2.46 -7.65 8.75
C GLY A 52 3.34 -8.16 7.61
N ILE A 53 3.86 -7.26 6.77
CA ILE A 53 4.77 -7.62 5.66
C ILE A 53 6.08 -8.20 6.21
N ALA A 54 6.66 -7.56 7.23
CA ALA A 54 7.89 -8.03 7.86
C ALA A 54 7.73 -9.46 8.39
N PHE A 55 6.67 -9.73 9.15
CA PHE A 55 6.39 -11.08 9.67
C PHE A 55 6.11 -12.10 8.56
N ASP A 56 5.43 -11.72 7.48
CA ASP A 56 5.19 -12.60 6.31
C ASP A 56 6.51 -13.00 5.63
N LEU A 57 7.50 -12.10 5.62
CA LEU A 57 8.84 -12.32 5.07
C LEU A 57 9.82 -12.95 6.07
N GLY A 58 9.42 -13.13 7.34
CA GLY A 58 10.25 -13.75 8.39
C GLY A 58 11.18 -12.79 9.14
N TYR A 59 10.91 -11.48 9.08
CA TYR A 59 11.63 -10.42 9.79
C TYR A 59 10.82 -9.91 10.98
N PRO A 60 11.45 -9.34 12.03
CA PRO A 60 10.74 -8.52 13.00
C PRO A 60 10.27 -7.20 12.34
N ASP A 61 9.33 -6.51 12.98
CA ASP A 61 8.91 -5.16 12.57
C ASP A 61 10.01 -4.12 12.86
N GLY A 62 10.01 -3.00 12.10
CA GLY A 62 10.92 -1.87 12.29
C GLY A 62 11.97 -1.66 11.19
N GLU A 63 11.55 -1.63 9.92
CA GLU A 63 12.43 -1.39 8.75
C GLU A 63 13.61 -2.38 8.55
N ASP A 64 13.52 -3.61 9.09
CA ASP A 64 14.52 -4.66 8.83
C ASP A 64 14.36 -5.28 7.42
N ILE A 65 13.17 -5.15 6.81
CA ILE A 65 12.97 -5.43 5.37
C ILE A 65 13.54 -4.29 4.53
N THR A 66 13.95 -4.56 3.30
CA THR A 66 14.47 -3.51 2.41
C THR A 66 13.34 -2.75 1.72
N PHE A 67 13.65 -1.56 1.18
CA PHE A 67 12.69 -0.84 0.34
C PHE A 67 12.27 -1.64 -0.90
N ASP A 68 13.18 -2.42 -1.47
CA ASP A 68 12.89 -3.30 -2.60
C ASP A 68 11.91 -4.43 -2.21
N ASP A 69 12.05 -4.99 -1.00
CA ASP A 69 11.11 -6.00 -0.48
C ASP A 69 9.69 -5.41 -0.37
N LEU A 70 9.57 -4.19 0.17
CA LEU A 70 8.30 -3.46 0.25
C LEU A 70 7.71 -3.23 -1.15
N LEU A 71 8.51 -2.70 -2.09
CA LEU A 71 8.06 -2.43 -3.46
C LEU A 71 7.60 -3.69 -4.18
N GLU A 72 8.31 -4.80 -4.00
CA GLU A 72 7.94 -6.09 -4.60
C GLU A 72 6.60 -6.59 -4.06
N MET A 73 6.41 -6.55 -2.73
CA MET A 73 5.16 -6.97 -2.10
C MET A 73 3.98 -6.08 -2.55
N VAL A 74 4.17 -4.76 -2.53
CA VAL A 74 3.15 -3.79 -2.96
C VAL A 74 2.80 -3.97 -4.45
N SER A 75 3.78 -4.22 -5.32
CA SER A 75 3.51 -4.50 -6.73
C SER A 75 2.62 -5.72 -6.89
N LYS A 76 2.96 -6.83 -6.20
CA LYS A 76 2.18 -8.08 -6.24
C LYS A 76 0.75 -7.85 -5.80
N ILE A 77 0.52 -7.08 -4.73
CA ILE A 77 -0.82 -6.71 -4.24
C ILE A 77 -1.57 -5.86 -5.28
N CYS A 78 -0.99 -4.74 -5.72
CA CYS A 78 -1.63 -3.77 -6.61
C CYS A 78 -2.03 -4.34 -7.98
N ARG A 79 -1.30 -5.36 -8.45
CA ARG A 79 -1.60 -6.10 -9.69
C ARG A 79 -2.82 -7.03 -9.57
N ARG A 80 -3.25 -7.36 -8.35
CA ARG A 80 -4.31 -8.35 -8.09
C ARG A 80 -5.61 -7.74 -7.57
N VAL A 81 -5.55 -6.56 -6.96
CA VAL A 81 -6.73 -5.85 -6.47
C VAL A 81 -7.17 -4.72 -7.41
N THR A 82 -8.46 -4.44 -7.37
CA THR A 82 -9.12 -3.39 -8.14
C THR A 82 -9.31 -2.10 -7.36
N VAL A 83 -9.44 -2.20 -6.03
CA VAL A 83 -9.61 -1.08 -5.10
C VAL A 83 -8.31 -0.30 -4.83
N PRO A 84 -8.37 0.96 -4.36
CA PRO A 84 -7.19 1.71 -3.96
C PRO A 84 -6.43 1.05 -2.80
N VAL A 85 -5.11 1.17 -2.83
CA VAL A 85 -4.20 0.66 -1.77
C VAL A 85 -3.40 1.83 -1.24
N SER A 86 -3.44 2.04 0.07
CA SER A 86 -2.55 2.92 0.82
C SER A 86 -1.35 2.10 1.29
N VAL A 87 -0.14 2.62 1.14
CA VAL A 87 1.08 1.94 1.55
C VAL A 87 1.57 2.57 2.84
N ASP A 88 1.67 1.77 3.89
CA ASP A 88 2.49 2.08 5.04
C ASP A 88 3.95 2.09 4.59
N PHE A 89 4.52 3.30 4.58
CA PHE A 89 5.84 3.59 4.04
C PHE A 89 6.84 3.95 5.14
N GLU A 90 6.49 3.67 6.41
CA GLU A 90 7.33 3.90 7.59
C GLU A 90 8.00 5.30 7.59
N ARG A 91 9.33 5.38 7.69
CA ARG A 91 10.09 6.65 7.63
C ARG A 91 10.48 7.02 6.20
N GLY A 92 9.97 6.31 5.21
CA GLY A 92 10.29 6.46 3.79
C GLY A 92 11.56 5.72 3.37
N TYR A 93 12.05 4.77 4.18
CA TYR A 93 13.26 3.98 3.92
C TYR A 93 14.48 4.87 3.61
N ALA A 94 14.61 5.95 4.38
CA ALA A 94 15.52 7.05 4.10
C ALA A 94 15.83 7.87 5.37
N GLU A 95 17.06 8.38 5.46
CA GLU A 95 17.48 9.28 6.54
C GLU A 95 17.34 10.77 6.19
N THR A 96 17.00 11.08 4.93
CA THR A 96 16.85 12.48 4.47
C THR A 96 15.56 12.65 3.69
N GLY A 97 14.93 13.83 3.81
CA GLY A 97 13.71 14.14 3.06
C GLY A 97 13.90 14.09 1.54
N ALA A 98 15.09 14.41 1.03
CA ALA A 98 15.39 14.27 -0.40
C ALA A 98 15.31 12.81 -0.86
N GLN A 99 15.84 11.88 -0.05
CA GLN A 99 15.77 10.46 -0.38
C GLN A 99 14.34 9.90 -0.21
N VAL A 100 13.55 10.39 0.74
CA VAL A 100 12.12 10.04 0.84
C VAL A 100 11.39 10.39 -0.46
N ILE A 101 11.61 11.59 -1.02
CA ILE A 101 11.00 12.01 -2.29
C ILE A 101 11.46 11.11 -3.45
N LEU A 102 12.74 10.71 -3.48
CA LEU A 102 13.24 9.80 -4.51
C LEU A 102 12.55 8.43 -4.42
N ASN A 103 12.41 7.88 -3.22
CA ASN A 103 11.77 6.59 -2.99
C ASN A 103 10.26 6.66 -3.30
N GLU A 104 9.55 7.72 -2.91
CA GLU A 104 8.11 7.93 -3.22
C GLU A 104 7.84 7.92 -4.73
N ASN A 105 8.77 8.45 -5.53
CA ASN A 105 8.63 8.49 -6.99
C ASN A 105 9.00 7.17 -7.69
N GLN A 106 9.51 6.17 -6.96
CA GLN A 106 9.73 4.85 -7.52
C GLN A 106 8.41 4.12 -7.72
N LYS A 107 8.30 3.43 -8.86
CA LYS A 107 7.12 2.63 -9.17
C LYS A 107 7.36 1.20 -8.73
N ALA A 108 6.36 0.62 -8.07
CA ALA A 108 6.26 -0.82 -7.93
C ALA A 108 6.16 -1.41 -9.36
N ASN A 109 7.22 -2.09 -9.82
CA ASN A 109 7.36 -2.57 -11.20
C ASN A 109 6.27 -3.56 -11.58
#